data_AF-A0A3C2DTM2-F1
#
_entry.id   AF-A0A3C2DTM2-F1
#
_cell.length_a   1.000
_cell.length_b   1.000
_cell.length_c   1.000
_cell.angle_alpha   90.00
_cell.angle_beta   90.00
_cell.angle_gamma   90.00
#
_symmetry.space_group_name_H-M   'P 1'
#
loop_
_entity.id
_entity.type
_entity.pdbx_description
1 polymer ?
#
loop_
_entity_poly.entity_id
_entity_poly.type
_entity_poly.pdbx_seq_one_letter_code
_entity_poly.pdbx_strand_id
1 'polypeptide(L)'
;GLDGLRKMTLDEIKKELADAKALPKNTEEEKQIRKFSISVAKKKKSAYKAIQKYYGNSSAEFKKPDFAVLEKYFDAEDACDERLETLYLELREAKKAGNSEQVQMLRADIKKTTGERKQARDMSKKEMNKHAYFNRAAKPYLDAERLINQEKYYQHFDEIEALYDEAKEREAEAKKARDAEVERLKAEDAAYKAQKKAEKLAKKEAKKK
;
A
#
# COMPACT_ATOMS: atom_id res chain seq x y z
N GLY A 1 -20.97 -7.25 -11.07
CA GLY A 1 -20.69 -6.83 -9.68
C GLY A 1 -20.70 -8.01 -8.73
N LEU A 2 -20.44 -7.78 -7.44
CA LEU A 2 -20.41 -8.81 -6.40
C LEU A 2 -21.69 -9.66 -6.35
N ASP A 3 -22.87 -9.05 -6.51
CA ASP A 3 -24.16 -9.76 -6.51
C ASP A 3 -24.28 -10.81 -7.61
N GLY A 4 -23.61 -10.58 -8.74
CA GLY A 4 -23.57 -11.55 -9.84
C GLY A 4 -22.95 -12.88 -9.43
N LEU A 5 -22.01 -12.87 -8.47
CA LEU A 5 -21.38 -14.10 -7.98
C LEU A 5 -22.32 -14.95 -7.12
N ARG A 6 -23.29 -14.33 -6.43
CA ARG A 6 -24.29 -15.07 -5.63
C ARG A 6 -25.36 -15.72 -6.50
N LYS A 7 -25.62 -15.16 -7.69
CA LYS A 7 -26.63 -15.66 -8.63
C LYS A 7 -26.14 -16.82 -9.50
N MET A 8 -24.82 -17.04 -9.58
CA MET A 8 -24.26 -18.16 -10.35
C MET A 8 -24.62 -19.50 -9.73
N THR A 9 -25.08 -20.43 -10.56
CA THR A 9 -25.33 -21.81 -10.17
C THR A 9 -24.11 -22.69 -10.45
N LEU A 10 -24.01 -23.81 -9.73
CA LEU A 10 -22.93 -24.77 -9.95
C LEU A 10 -22.97 -25.37 -11.37
N ASP A 11 -24.15 -25.54 -11.95
CA ASP A 11 -24.31 -26.16 -13.27
C ASP A 11 -23.92 -25.21 -14.41
N GLU A 12 -24.24 -23.92 -14.31
CA GLU A 12 -23.70 -22.90 -15.22
C GLU A 12 -22.16 -22.88 -15.18
N ILE A 13 -21.56 -22.93 -13.99
CA ILE A 13 -20.10 -22.96 -13.84
C ILE A 13 -19.49 -24.24 -14.43
N LYS A 14 -20.16 -25.39 -14.28
CA LYS A 14 -19.71 -26.65 -14.89
C LYS A 14 -19.79 -26.58 -16.42
N LYS A 15 -20.87 -26.01 -16.96
CA LYS A 15 -21.04 -25.79 -18.40
C LYS A 15 -19.95 -24.88 -18.94
N GLU A 16 -19.72 -23.73 -18.30
CA GLU A 16 -18.63 -22.80 -18.68
C GLU A 16 -17.26 -23.49 -18.67
N LEU A 17 -16.98 -24.35 -17.69
CA LEU A 17 -15.74 -25.11 -17.65
C LEU A 17 -15.63 -26.16 -18.78
N ALA A 18 -16.75 -26.77 -19.18
CA ALA A 18 -16.78 -27.70 -20.30
C ALA A 18 -16.53 -26.96 -21.62
N ASP A 19 -17.21 -25.83 -21.83
CA ASP A 19 -17.06 -24.97 -23.00
C ASP A 19 -15.61 -24.46 -23.10
N ALA A 20 -15.03 -23.98 -21.98
CA ALA A 20 -13.64 -23.55 -21.93
C ALA A 20 -12.64 -24.67 -22.27
N LYS A 21 -12.96 -25.93 -21.93
CA LYS A 21 -12.11 -27.08 -22.28
C LYS A 21 -12.25 -27.48 -23.75
N ALA A 22 -13.39 -27.21 -24.37
CA ALA A 22 -13.71 -27.49 -25.77
C ALA A 22 -13.11 -26.45 -26.74
N LEU A 23 -12.61 -25.31 -26.24
CA LEU A 23 -11.92 -24.32 -27.05
C LEU A 23 -10.78 -24.94 -27.89
N PRO A 24 -10.51 -24.41 -29.10
CA PRO A 24 -9.38 -24.81 -29.94
C PRO A 24 -8.03 -24.73 -29.20
N LYS A 25 -7.04 -25.46 -29.71
CA LYS A 25 -5.70 -25.57 -29.10
C LYS A 25 -4.59 -25.87 -30.13
N ASN A 26 -4.85 -25.52 -31.39
CA ASN A 26 -3.99 -25.79 -32.53
C ASN A 26 -2.85 -24.78 -32.61
N THR A 27 -3.13 -23.51 -32.28
CA THR A 27 -2.11 -22.45 -32.20
C THR A 27 -1.70 -22.13 -30.75
N GLU A 28 -0.58 -21.44 -30.55
CA GLU A 28 -0.18 -20.99 -29.21
C GLU A 28 -1.18 -19.97 -28.62
N GLU A 29 -1.71 -19.07 -29.43
CA GLU A 29 -2.74 -18.11 -29.01
C GLU A 29 -4.00 -18.83 -28.54
N GLU A 30 -4.49 -19.80 -29.31
CA GLU A 30 -5.64 -20.63 -28.94
C GLU A 30 -5.39 -21.36 -27.60
N LYS A 31 -4.19 -21.90 -27.40
CA LYS A 31 -3.81 -22.55 -26.13
C LYS A 31 -3.85 -21.56 -24.96
N GLN A 32 -3.39 -20.32 -25.14
CA GLN A 32 -3.44 -19.30 -24.09
C GLN A 32 -4.87 -18.89 -23.76
N ILE A 33 -5.72 -18.64 -24.77
CA ILE A 33 -7.14 -18.31 -24.58
C ILE A 33 -7.85 -19.45 -23.85
N ARG A 34 -7.60 -20.70 -24.26
CA ARG A 34 -8.12 -21.89 -23.60
C ARG A 34 -7.67 -22.00 -22.15
N LYS A 35 -6.38 -21.83 -21.88
CA LYS A 35 -5.81 -21.85 -20.51
C LYS A 35 -6.41 -20.77 -19.63
N PHE A 36 -6.56 -19.56 -20.16
CA PHE A 36 -7.19 -18.44 -19.47
C PHE A 36 -8.65 -18.73 -19.13
N SER A 37 -9.45 -19.16 -20.11
CA SER A 37 -10.88 -19.48 -19.93
C SER A 37 -11.08 -20.59 -18.89
N ILE A 38 -10.26 -21.64 -18.92
CA ILE A 38 -10.27 -22.71 -17.91
C ILE A 38 -9.93 -22.15 -16.51
N SER A 39 -8.96 -21.25 -16.42
CA SER A 39 -8.56 -20.61 -15.16
C SER A 39 -9.72 -19.79 -14.57
N VAL A 40 -10.40 -18.98 -15.40
CA VAL A 40 -11.57 -18.18 -15.00
C VAL A 40 -12.69 -19.08 -14.46
N ALA A 41 -13.08 -20.11 -15.21
CA ALA A 41 -14.14 -21.03 -14.79
C ALA A 41 -13.78 -21.78 -13.48
N LYS A 42 -12.52 -22.19 -13.31
CA LYS A 42 -12.03 -22.80 -12.05
C LYS A 42 -12.09 -21.83 -10.87
N LYS A 43 -11.72 -20.56 -11.07
CA LYS A 43 -11.82 -19.52 -10.03
C LYS A 43 -13.28 -19.27 -9.65
N LYS A 44 -14.20 -19.16 -10.62
CA LYS A 44 -15.65 -19.08 -10.37
C LYS A 44 -16.16 -20.26 -9.55
N LYS A 45 -15.73 -21.49 -9.86
CA LYS A 45 -16.07 -22.69 -9.07
C LYS A 45 -15.56 -22.64 -7.63
N SER A 46 -14.31 -22.18 -7.44
CA SER A 46 -13.74 -22.03 -6.09
C SER A 46 -14.47 -20.96 -5.28
N ALA A 47 -14.78 -19.84 -5.92
CA ALA A 47 -15.54 -18.74 -5.36
C ALA A 47 -16.95 -19.17 -4.95
N TYR A 48 -17.68 -19.87 -5.83
CA TYR A 48 -18.98 -20.46 -5.52
C TYR A 48 -18.94 -21.33 -4.25
N LYS A 49 -17.97 -22.24 -4.15
CA LYS A 49 -17.80 -23.09 -2.95
C LYS A 49 -17.53 -22.26 -1.69
N ALA A 50 -16.74 -21.20 -1.79
CA ALA A 50 -16.45 -20.31 -0.67
C ALA A 50 -17.68 -19.49 -0.26
N ILE A 51 -18.46 -19.00 -1.23
CA ILE A 51 -19.75 -18.33 -0.98
C ILE A 51 -20.67 -19.28 -0.21
N GLN A 52 -20.86 -20.51 -0.68
CA GLN A 52 -21.70 -21.49 0.02
C GLN A 52 -21.19 -21.80 1.43
N LYS A 53 -19.87 -22.00 1.59
CA LYS A 53 -19.27 -22.35 2.89
C LYS A 53 -19.36 -21.24 3.94
N TYR A 54 -19.10 -20.00 3.55
CA TYR A 54 -18.96 -18.89 4.51
C TYR A 54 -20.18 -17.96 4.55
N TYR A 55 -20.99 -17.96 3.50
CA TYR A 55 -22.10 -17.03 3.30
C TYR A 55 -23.43 -17.70 2.89
N GLY A 56 -23.47 -19.03 2.72
CA GLY A 56 -24.67 -19.76 2.29
C GLY A 56 -25.72 -19.92 3.39
N ASN A 57 -25.29 -20.16 4.63
CA ASN A 57 -26.16 -20.32 5.79
C ASN A 57 -25.91 -19.26 6.88
N SER A 58 -25.05 -18.28 6.59
CA SER A 58 -24.60 -17.28 7.56
C SER A 58 -25.42 -16.00 7.41
N SER A 59 -25.75 -15.36 8.53
CA SER A 59 -26.24 -13.97 8.55
C SER A 59 -25.16 -12.97 8.08
N ALA A 60 -23.93 -13.43 7.86
CA ALA A 60 -22.86 -12.61 7.32
C ALA A 60 -23.21 -12.06 5.92
N GLU A 61 -23.20 -10.74 5.82
CA GLU A 61 -23.34 -10.05 4.55
C GLU A 61 -22.13 -10.33 3.65
N PHE A 62 -22.39 -10.64 2.38
CA PHE A 62 -21.33 -10.80 1.38
C PHE A 62 -20.91 -9.43 0.85
N LYS A 63 -20.26 -8.66 1.73
CA LYS A 63 -19.70 -7.35 1.44
C LYS A 63 -18.20 -7.33 1.76
N LYS A 64 -17.48 -6.42 1.11
CA LYS A 64 -16.05 -6.21 1.38
C LYS A 64 -15.88 -5.75 2.84
N PRO A 65 -15.12 -6.47 3.67
CA PRO A 65 -14.85 -6.02 5.04
C PRO A 65 -13.97 -4.76 5.03
N ASP A 66 -14.16 -3.92 6.04
CA ASP A 66 -13.44 -2.68 6.21
C ASP A 66 -12.18 -2.89 7.07
N PHE A 67 -11.02 -2.52 6.54
CA PHE A 67 -9.75 -2.64 7.24
C PHE A 67 -9.68 -1.75 8.48
N ALA A 68 -10.44 -0.64 8.54
CA ALA A 68 -10.50 0.20 9.72
C ALA A 68 -11.06 -0.53 10.96
N VAL A 69 -11.86 -1.59 10.77
CA VAL A 69 -12.32 -2.44 11.88
C VAL A 69 -11.18 -3.30 12.42
N LEU A 70 -10.33 -3.82 11.53
CA LEU A 70 -9.16 -4.60 11.90
C LEU A 70 -8.12 -3.72 12.62
N GLU A 71 -7.85 -2.52 12.09
CA GLU A 71 -6.94 -1.53 12.68
C GLU A 71 -7.34 -1.19 14.11
N LYS A 72 -8.64 -0.94 14.38
CA LYS A 72 -9.12 -0.68 15.75
C LYS A 72 -8.80 -1.78 16.76
N TYR A 73 -8.79 -3.05 16.33
CA TYR A 73 -8.40 -4.13 17.22
C TYR A 73 -6.89 -4.17 17.45
N PHE A 74 -6.08 -3.84 16.45
CA PHE A 74 -4.63 -3.70 16.62
C PHE A 74 -4.29 -2.52 17.53
N ASP A 75 -4.92 -1.37 17.34
CA ASP A 75 -4.75 -0.22 18.24
C ASP A 75 -5.10 -0.57 19.69
N ALA A 76 -6.15 -1.37 19.89
CA ALA A 76 -6.54 -1.85 21.22
C ALA A 76 -5.53 -2.85 21.81
N GLU A 77 -4.90 -3.70 20.98
CA GLU A 77 -3.81 -4.57 21.40
C GLU A 77 -2.59 -3.75 21.84
N ASP A 78 -2.18 -2.78 21.03
CA ASP A 78 -1.03 -1.91 21.29
C ASP A 78 -1.24 -1.08 22.58
N ALA A 79 -2.43 -0.48 22.75
CA ALA A 79 -2.78 0.25 23.97
C ALA A 79 -2.76 -0.64 25.21
N CYS A 80 -3.15 -1.92 25.09
CA CYS A 80 -3.04 -2.86 26.20
C CYS A 80 -1.57 -3.19 26.51
N ASP A 81 -0.72 -3.32 25.50
CA ASP A 81 0.71 -3.62 25.67
C ASP A 81 1.45 -2.44 26.34
N GLU A 82 1.20 -1.20 25.92
CA GLU A 82 1.72 0.02 26.58
C GLU A 82 1.24 0.12 28.05
N ARG A 83 -0.05 -0.16 28.29
CA ARG A 83 -0.61 -0.16 29.66
C ARG A 83 0.01 -1.25 30.53
N LEU A 84 0.21 -2.45 29.99
CA LEU A 84 0.84 -3.55 30.72
C LEU A 84 2.28 -3.21 31.10
N GLU A 85 3.05 -2.60 30.19
CA GLU A 85 4.41 -2.14 30.48
C GLU A 85 4.42 -1.18 31.67
N THR A 86 3.57 -0.15 31.64
CA THR A 86 3.41 0.82 32.73
C THR A 86 3.03 0.15 34.05
N LEU A 87 2.01 -0.72 34.04
CA LEU A 87 1.54 -1.41 35.25
C LEU A 87 2.62 -2.32 35.86
N TYR A 88 3.45 -2.96 35.04
CA TYR A 88 4.56 -3.77 35.54
C TYR A 88 5.67 -2.93 36.20
N LEU A 89 5.96 -1.74 35.66
CA LEU A 89 6.89 -0.79 36.28
C LEU A 89 6.35 -0.30 37.62
N GLU A 90 5.09 0.14 37.68
CA GLU A 90 4.44 0.57 38.91
C GLU A 90 4.39 -0.56 39.96
N LEU A 91 4.12 -1.80 39.53
CA LEU A 91 4.10 -2.95 40.42
C LEU A 91 5.48 -3.20 41.04
N ARG A 92 6.56 -2.99 40.28
CA ARG A 92 7.92 -3.13 40.79
C ARG A 92 8.21 -2.08 41.87
N GLU A 93 7.83 -0.83 41.65
CA GLU A 93 8.05 0.24 42.62
C GLU A 93 7.17 0.07 43.87
N ALA A 94 5.89 -0.31 43.72
CA ALA A 94 5.00 -0.59 44.85
C ALA A 94 5.52 -1.73 45.74
N LYS A 95 6.14 -2.76 45.14
CA LYS A 95 6.80 -3.84 45.89
C LYS A 95 8.02 -3.34 46.67
N LYS A 96 8.85 -2.47 46.08
CA LYS A 96 10.01 -1.88 46.78
C LYS A 96 9.56 -1.01 47.95
N ALA A 97 8.46 -0.28 47.78
CA ALA A 97 7.87 0.55 48.82
C ALA A 97 7.10 -0.23 49.91
N GLY A 98 6.93 -1.56 49.76
CA GLY A 98 6.20 -2.38 50.71
C GLY A 98 4.69 -2.12 50.75
N ASN A 99 4.12 -1.45 49.74
CA ASN A 99 2.70 -1.11 49.70
C ASN A 99 1.85 -2.29 49.21
N SER A 100 1.41 -3.14 50.14
CA SER A 100 0.64 -4.36 49.84
C SER A 100 -0.69 -4.08 49.14
N GLU A 101 -1.40 -3.01 49.51
CA GLU A 101 -2.70 -2.65 48.90
C GLU A 101 -2.52 -2.28 47.43
N GLN A 102 -1.55 -1.39 47.14
CA GLN A 102 -1.24 -1.00 45.77
C GLN A 102 -0.77 -2.19 44.92
N VAL A 103 0.01 -3.11 45.49
CA VAL A 103 0.43 -4.35 44.82
C VAL A 103 -0.77 -5.22 44.44
N GLN A 104 -1.79 -5.33 45.29
CA GLN A 104 -3.00 -6.09 44.98
C GLN A 104 -3.82 -5.43 43.87
N MET A 105 -3.99 -4.11 43.93
CA MET A 105 -4.69 -3.35 42.88
C MET A 105 -4.00 -3.50 41.52
N LEU A 106 -2.69 -3.27 41.45
CA LEU A 106 -1.92 -3.39 40.20
C LEU A 106 -1.97 -4.80 39.60
N ARG A 107 -1.96 -5.85 40.45
CA ARG A 107 -2.14 -7.23 39.98
C ARG A 107 -3.52 -7.46 39.36
N ALA A 108 -4.57 -6.89 39.94
CA ALA A 108 -5.91 -6.97 39.40
C ALA A 108 -6.00 -6.25 38.04
N ASP A 109 -5.41 -5.05 37.93
CA ASP A 109 -5.36 -4.28 36.68
C ASP A 109 -4.55 -4.97 35.59
N ILE A 110 -3.41 -5.59 35.92
CA ILE A 110 -2.64 -6.41 34.98
C ILE A 110 -3.49 -7.57 34.47
N LYS A 111 -4.21 -8.27 35.37
CA LYS A 111 -5.08 -9.38 34.98
C LYS A 111 -6.21 -8.92 34.05
N LYS A 112 -6.83 -7.78 34.35
CA LYS A 112 -7.88 -7.18 33.52
C LYS A 112 -7.34 -6.81 32.14
N THR A 113 -6.25 -6.02 32.09
CA THR A 113 -5.62 -5.55 30.84
C THR A 113 -5.16 -6.73 29.98
N THR A 114 -4.63 -7.79 30.60
CA THR A 114 -4.28 -9.04 29.89
C THR A 114 -5.49 -9.72 29.26
N GLY A 115 -6.64 -9.70 29.96
CA GLY A 115 -7.90 -10.22 29.44
C GLY A 115 -8.42 -9.41 28.24
N GLU A 116 -8.37 -8.09 28.34
CA GLU A 116 -8.74 -7.16 27.26
C GLU A 116 -7.86 -7.36 26.02
N ARG A 117 -6.53 -7.45 26.20
CA ARG A 117 -5.59 -7.77 25.11
C ARG A 117 -5.92 -9.09 24.42
N LYS A 118 -6.25 -10.13 25.20
CA LYS A 118 -6.64 -11.43 24.63
C LYS A 118 -7.92 -11.31 23.80
N GLN A 119 -8.92 -10.56 24.29
CA GLN A 119 -10.14 -10.33 23.56
C GLN A 119 -9.89 -9.57 22.25
N ALA A 120 -9.05 -8.53 22.28
CA ALA A 120 -8.66 -7.78 21.08
C ALA A 120 -8.02 -8.71 20.04
N ARG A 121 -7.09 -9.60 20.45
CA ARG A 121 -6.48 -10.65 19.60
C ARG A 121 -7.48 -11.63 19.00
N ASP A 122 -8.43 -12.09 19.81
CA ASP A 122 -9.46 -13.01 19.33
C ASP A 122 -10.37 -12.32 18.30
N MET A 123 -10.63 -11.02 18.46
CA MET A 123 -11.45 -10.23 17.56
C MET A 123 -10.70 -9.84 16.27
N SER A 124 -9.42 -9.44 16.36
CA SER A 124 -8.57 -9.16 15.19
C SER A 124 -8.46 -10.40 14.30
N LYS A 125 -8.24 -11.58 14.91
CA LYS A 125 -8.24 -12.86 14.19
C LYS A 125 -9.58 -13.18 13.52
N LYS A 126 -10.70 -12.93 14.20
CA LYS A 126 -12.04 -13.12 13.59
C LYS A 126 -12.25 -12.18 12.41
N GLU A 127 -11.82 -10.93 12.52
CA GLU A 127 -11.95 -9.95 11.44
C GLU A 127 -11.05 -10.31 10.24
N MET A 128 -9.79 -10.67 10.47
CA MET A 128 -8.89 -11.19 9.44
C MET A 128 -9.49 -12.40 8.69
N ASN A 129 -10.14 -13.31 9.42
CA ASN A 129 -10.83 -14.43 8.80
C ASN A 129 -11.96 -13.97 7.86
N LYS A 130 -12.72 -12.92 8.21
CA LYS A 130 -13.73 -12.34 7.30
C LYS A 130 -13.10 -11.82 6.02
N HIS A 131 -11.98 -11.09 6.11
CA HIS A 131 -11.23 -10.65 4.93
C HIS A 131 -10.79 -11.83 4.06
N ALA A 132 -10.23 -12.87 4.67
CA ALA A 132 -9.80 -14.07 3.94
C ALA A 132 -10.98 -14.79 3.26
N TYR A 133 -12.12 -14.93 3.94
CA TYR A 133 -13.31 -15.56 3.41
C TYR A 133 -13.88 -14.76 2.23
N PHE A 134 -13.98 -13.43 2.40
CA PHE A 134 -14.38 -12.53 1.33
C PHE A 134 -13.44 -12.63 0.12
N ASN A 135 -12.13 -12.55 0.31
CA ASN A 135 -11.15 -12.62 -0.78
C ASN A 135 -11.25 -13.92 -1.59
N ARG A 136 -11.54 -15.05 -0.92
CA ARG A 136 -11.76 -16.33 -1.59
C ARG A 136 -13.08 -16.38 -2.34
N ALA A 137 -14.15 -15.88 -1.72
CA ALA A 137 -15.50 -15.88 -2.26
C ALA A 137 -15.71 -14.87 -3.40
N ALA A 138 -15.02 -13.73 -3.35
CA ALA A 138 -15.10 -12.65 -4.32
C ALA A 138 -13.94 -12.69 -5.36
N LYS A 139 -13.11 -13.73 -5.37
CA LYS A 139 -11.89 -13.78 -6.21
C LYS A 139 -12.12 -13.39 -7.69
N PRO A 140 -13.17 -13.87 -8.39
CA PRO A 140 -13.42 -13.48 -9.78
C PRO A 140 -13.75 -11.99 -9.92
N TYR A 141 -14.45 -11.41 -8.95
CA TYR A 141 -14.76 -9.97 -8.93
C TYR A 141 -13.50 -9.14 -8.68
N LEU A 142 -12.70 -9.51 -7.68
CA LEU A 142 -11.46 -8.81 -7.34
C LEU A 142 -10.43 -8.87 -8.48
N ASP A 143 -10.33 -10.02 -9.17
CA ASP A 143 -9.46 -10.16 -10.33
C ASP A 143 -9.93 -9.25 -11.49
N ALA A 144 -11.25 -9.13 -11.72
CA ALA A 144 -11.80 -8.25 -12.74
C ALA A 144 -11.59 -6.76 -12.39
N GLU A 145 -11.85 -6.36 -11.15
CA GLU A 145 -11.58 -5.00 -10.65
C GLU A 145 -10.10 -4.63 -10.84
N ARG A 146 -9.18 -5.55 -10.51
CA ARG A 146 -7.75 -5.35 -10.73
C ARG A 146 -7.41 -5.17 -12.21
N LEU A 147 -7.98 -5.97 -13.10
CA LEU A 147 -7.72 -5.87 -14.54
C LEU A 147 -8.24 -4.54 -15.13
N ILE A 148 -9.43 -4.11 -14.72
CA ILE A 148 -9.99 -2.81 -15.13
C ILE A 148 -9.11 -1.66 -14.65
N ASN A 149 -8.61 -1.72 -13.40
CA ASN A 149 -7.68 -0.71 -12.91
C ASN A 149 -6.35 -0.72 -13.67
N GLN A 150 -5.83 -1.90 -14.02
CA GLN A 150 -4.63 -2.03 -14.86
C GLN A 150 -4.83 -1.40 -16.23
N GLU A 151 -5.95 -1.68 -16.90
CA GLU A 151 -6.31 -1.08 -18.18
C GLU A 151 -6.32 0.45 -18.10
N LYS A 152 -6.93 1.02 -17.06
CA LYS A 152 -6.89 2.48 -16.82
C LYS A 152 -5.47 3.00 -16.69
N TYR A 153 -4.59 2.33 -15.95
CA TYR A 153 -3.20 2.76 -15.83
C TYR A 153 -2.44 2.73 -17.16
N TYR A 154 -2.71 1.74 -18.02
CA TYR A 154 -2.09 1.69 -19.35
C TYR A 154 -2.58 2.78 -20.30
N GLN A 155 -3.80 3.29 -20.12
CA GLN A 155 -4.32 4.42 -20.89
C GLN A 155 -3.56 5.73 -20.62
N HIS A 156 -2.92 5.86 -19.46
CA HIS A 156 -2.12 7.04 -19.09
C HIS A 156 -0.65 6.93 -19.48
N PHE A 157 -0.25 5.89 -20.21
CA PHE A 157 1.16 5.69 -20.56
C PHE A 157 1.69 6.82 -21.45
N ASP A 158 0.95 7.18 -22.49
CA ASP A 158 1.33 8.25 -23.42
C ASP A 158 1.42 9.62 -22.71
N GLU A 159 0.53 9.87 -21.74
CA GLU A 159 0.57 11.09 -20.92
C GLU A 159 1.84 11.15 -20.05
N ILE A 160 2.25 10.03 -19.46
CA ILE A 160 3.48 9.93 -18.67
C ILE A 160 4.72 10.13 -19.56
N GLU A 161 4.71 9.58 -20.78
CA GLU A 161 5.78 9.76 -21.75
C GLU A 161 5.93 11.23 -22.14
N ALA A 162 4.83 11.91 -22.45
CA ALA A 162 4.84 13.35 -22.75
C ALA A 162 5.38 14.19 -21.58
N LEU A 163 4.94 13.92 -20.34
CA LEU A 163 5.43 14.61 -19.15
C LEU A 163 6.94 14.40 -18.92
N TYR A 164 7.45 13.21 -19.25
CA TYR A 164 8.86 12.89 -19.14
C TYR A 164 9.70 13.67 -20.15
N ASP A 165 9.23 13.74 -21.40
CA ASP A 165 9.90 14.50 -22.46
C ASP A 165 9.91 16.00 -22.14
N GLU A 166 8.79 16.57 -21.71
CA GLU A 166 8.73 17.97 -21.24
C GLU A 166 9.66 18.25 -20.06
N ALA A 167 9.76 17.32 -19.11
CA ALA A 167 10.66 17.46 -17.96
C ALA A 167 12.14 17.44 -18.40
N LYS A 168 12.47 16.62 -19.40
CA LYS A 168 13.82 16.52 -19.97
C LYS A 168 14.20 17.80 -20.71
N GLU A 169 13.27 18.39 -21.47
CA GLU A 169 13.50 19.67 -22.13
C GLU A 169 13.74 20.80 -21.12
N ARG A 170 12.90 20.88 -20.07
CA ARG A 170 13.11 21.84 -18.97
C ARG A 170 14.45 21.66 -18.26
N GLU A 171 14.89 20.43 -18.03
CA GLU A 171 16.20 20.16 -17.41
C GLU A 171 17.35 20.62 -18.31
N ALA A 172 17.26 20.37 -19.61
CA ALA A 172 18.25 20.79 -20.59
C ALA A 172 18.34 22.33 -20.68
N GLU A 173 17.22 23.04 -20.66
CA GLU A 173 17.18 24.50 -20.62
C GLU A 173 17.75 25.06 -19.32
N ALA A 174 17.34 24.50 -18.18
CA ALA A 174 17.86 24.90 -16.87
C ALA A 174 19.38 24.67 -16.79
N LYS A 175 19.89 23.59 -17.39
CA LYS A 175 21.33 23.34 -17.47
C LYS A 175 22.03 24.39 -18.33
N LYS A 176 21.52 24.71 -19.52
CA LYS A 176 22.08 25.77 -20.37
C LYS A 176 22.11 27.12 -19.65
N ALA A 177 21.04 27.46 -18.92
CA ALA A 177 20.98 28.70 -18.14
C ALA A 177 22.03 28.72 -17.01
N ARG A 178 22.21 27.62 -16.28
CA ARG A 178 23.27 27.49 -15.27
C ARG A 178 24.66 27.62 -15.87
N ASP A 179 24.91 26.97 -17.00
CA ASP A 179 26.21 27.03 -17.69
C ASP A 179 26.50 28.45 -18.18
N ALA A 180 25.50 29.14 -18.75
CA ALA A 180 25.63 30.53 -19.18
C ALA A 180 25.91 31.49 -18.00
N GLU A 181 25.26 31.30 -16.86
CA GLU A 181 25.49 32.10 -15.66
C GLU A 181 26.90 31.88 -15.09
N VAL A 182 27.38 30.63 -15.09
CA VAL A 182 28.77 30.32 -14.70
C VAL A 182 29.77 31.04 -15.60
N GLU A 183 29.54 31.08 -16.92
CA GLU A 183 30.40 31.81 -17.84
C GLU A 183 30.33 33.33 -17.64
N ARG A 184 29.15 33.89 -17.35
CA ARG A 184 29.01 35.32 -16.99
C ARG A 184 29.79 35.66 -15.73
N LEU A 185 29.66 34.86 -14.68
CA LEU A 185 30.39 35.08 -13.42
C LEU A 185 31.91 34.99 -13.61
N LYS A 186 32.40 34.05 -14.45
CA LYS A 186 33.82 33.97 -14.80
C LYS A 186 34.30 35.21 -15.55
N ALA A 187 33.51 35.71 -16.51
CA ALA A 187 33.85 36.91 -17.28
C ALA A 187 33.86 38.17 -16.39
N GLU A 188 32.90 38.31 -15.48
CA GLU A 188 32.84 39.41 -14.53
C GLU A 188 34.01 39.40 -13.54
N ASP A 189 34.38 38.23 -13.01
CA ASP A 189 35.56 38.08 -12.15
C ASP A 189 36.86 38.41 -12.89
N ALA A 190 36.99 37.98 -14.15
CA ALA A 190 38.13 38.33 -14.99
C ALA A 190 38.22 39.85 -15.27
N ALA A 191 37.09 40.48 -15.58
CA ALA A 191 37.01 41.93 -15.81
C ALA A 191 37.35 42.73 -14.54
N TYR A 192 36.83 42.30 -13.38
CA TYR A 192 37.13 42.91 -12.09
C TYR A 192 38.63 42.79 -11.75
N LYS A 193 39.24 41.62 -11.96
CA LYS A 193 40.69 41.41 -11.79
C LYS A 193 41.51 42.32 -12.70
N ALA A 194 41.10 42.47 -13.97
CA ALA A 194 41.77 43.35 -14.93
C ALA A 194 41.67 44.83 -14.52
N GLN A 195 40.48 45.30 -14.10
CA GLN A 195 40.29 46.65 -13.58
C GLN A 195 41.14 46.93 -12.35
N LYS A 196 41.19 46.00 -11.38
CA LYS A 196 42.05 46.13 -10.19
C LYS A 196 43.53 46.19 -10.53
N LYS A 197 43.98 45.46 -11.55
CA LYS A 197 45.36 45.51 -12.05
C LYS A 197 45.66 46.87 -12.69
N ALA A 198 44.76 47.38 -13.52
CA ALA A 198 44.89 48.71 -14.15
C ALA A 198 44.87 49.84 -13.11
N GLU A 199 43.96 49.79 -12.14
CA GLU A 199 43.87 50.76 -11.04
C GLU A 199 45.17 50.80 -10.20
N LYS A 200 45.77 49.64 -9.92
CA LYS A 200 47.07 49.54 -9.22
C LYS A 200 48.21 50.12 -10.06
N LEU A 201 48.21 49.95 -11.37
CA LEU A 201 49.22 50.52 -12.27
C LEU A 201 49.09 52.04 -12.35
N ALA A 202 47.89 52.56 -12.55
CA ALA A 202 47.61 54.00 -12.58
C ALA A 202 48.00 54.69 -11.25
N LYS A 203 47.70 54.06 -10.10
CA LYS A 203 48.13 54.56 -8.78
C LYS A 203 49.66 54.54 -8.58
N LYS A 204 50.39 53.62 -9.22
CA LYS A 204 51.86 53.62 -9.21
C LYS A 204 52.45 54.71 -10.09
N GLU A 205 51.84 55.00 -11.23
CA GLU A 205 52.26 56.08 -12.13
C GLU A 205 51.96 57.47 -11.54
N ALA A 206 50.82 57.64 -10.88
CA ALA A 206 50.47 58.88 -10.19
C ALA A 206 51.38 59.21 -8.98
N LYS A 207 52.07 58.21 -8.40
CA LYS A 207 53.07 58.40 -7.33
C LYS A 207 54.50 58.70 -7.83
N LYS A 208 54.73 58.63 -9.15
CA LYS A 208 56.02 58.91 -9.80
C LYS A 208 56.07 60.31 -10.45
N LYS A 209 54.95 61.04 -10.43
CA LYS A 209 54.89 62.49 -10.65
C LYS A 209 54.83 63.18 -9.31
#